data_AF-A0A7J9G417-F1
#
_entry.id   AF-A0A7J9G417-F1
#
_cell.length_a   1.000
_cell.length_b   1.000
_cell.length_c   1.000
_cell.angle_alpha   90.00
_cell.angle_beta   90.00
_cell.angle_gamma   90.00
#
_symmetry.space_group_name_H-M   'P 1'
#
loop_
_entity.id
_entity.type
_entity.pdbx_description
1 polymer ?
#
loop_
_entity_poly.entity_id
_entity_poly.type
_entity_poly.pdbx_seq_one_letter_code
_entity_poly.pdbx_strand_id
1 'polypeptide(L)' 'MEYVTDLAHKAQDIGSKRGKLSVEDFLFLIRKDMPKLNRCTELLSMQEELKQARKAFEVDEEKLATL' A
#
# COMPACT_ATOMS: atom_id res chain seq x y z
N MET A 1 6.83 -0.75 20.34
CA MET A 1 5.37 -0.92 20.18
C MET A 1 4.66 0.43 20.11
N GLU A 2 4.95 1.36 21.02
CA GLU A 2 4.33 2.70 21.09
C GLU A 2 4.33 3.48 19.76
N TYR A 3 5.47 3.59 19.07
CA TYR A 3 5.56 4.32 17.80
C TYR A 3 4.58 3.84 16.72
N VAL A 4 4.43 2.51 16.56
CA VAL A 4 3.58 1.92 15.52
C VAL A 4 2.10 2.17 15.86
N THR A 5 1.74 2.01 17.13
CA THR A 5 0.38 2.28 17.62
C THR A 5 0.02 3.76 17.44
N ASP A 6 0.91 4.67 17.82
CA ASP A 6 0.69 6.11 17.68
C ASP A 6 0.55 6.54 16.22
N LEU A 7 1.39 5.99 15.34
CA LEU A 7 1.33 6.28 13.92
C LEU A 7 0.01 5.77 13.32
N ALA A 8 -0.43 4.57 13.71
CA ALA A 8 -1.68 3.99 13.24
C ALA A 8 -2.90 4.81 13.70
N HIS A 9 -2.96 5.25 14.96
CA HIS A 9 -4.04 6.11 15.45
C HIS A 9 -4.08 7.45 14.71
N LYS A 10 -2.93 8.11 14.53
CA LYS A 10 -2.86 9.37 13.76
C LYS A 10 -3.31 9.19 12.31
N ALA A 11 -2.98 8.06 11.68
CA ALA A 11 -3.39 7.76 10.31
C ALA A 11 -4.90 7.51 10.25
N GLN A 12 -5.44 6.79 11.24
CA GLN A 12 -6.87 6.57 11.39
C GLN A 12 -7.65 7.87 11.60
N ASP A 13 -7.13 8.83 12.38
CA ASP A 13 -7.77 10.13 12.55
C ASP A 13 -7.89 10.89 11.23
N ILE A 14 -6.88 10.80 10.36
CA ILE A 14 -6.90 11.38 9.01
C ILE A 14 -7.93 10.64 8.13
N GLY A 15 -7.83 9.31 8.06
CA GLY A 15 -8.68 8.48 7.22
C GLY A 15 -10.16 8.47 7.64
N SER A 16 -10.45 8.72 8.92
CA SER A 16 -11.81 8.78 9.47
C SER A 16 -12.69 9.82 8.78
N LYS A 17 -12.10 10.95 8.34
CA LYS A 17 -12.81 12.00 7.58
C LYS A 17 -13.34 11.51 6.24
N ARG A 18 -12.68 10.50 5.66
CA ARG A 18 -13.06 9.82 4.42
C ARG A 18 -13.79 8.50 4.69
N GLY A 19 -13.94 8.10 5.95
CA GLY A 19 -14.54 6.82 6.35
C GLY A 19 -13.69 5.58 6.07
N LYS A 20 -12.42 5.74 5.64
CA LYS A 20 -11.54 4.62 5.30
C LYS A 20 -10.07 4.99 5.47
N LEU A 21 -9.34 4.16 6.22
CA LEU A 21 -7.88 4.21 6.32
C LEU A 21 -7.24 3.76 5.00
N SER A 22 -6.28 4.54 4.50
CA SER A 22 -5.52 4.25 3.29
C SER A 22 -4.02 4.45 3.50
N VAL A 23 -3.21 4.02 2.51
CA VAL A 23 -1.75 4.15 2.55
C VAL A 23 -1.34 5.62 2.55
N GLU A 24 -2.07 6.46 1.82
CA GLU A 24 -1.85 7.91 1.72
C GLU A 24 -1.91 8.61 3.08
N ASP A 25 -2.69 8.09 4.04
CA ASP A 25 -2.80 8.67 5.38
C ASP A 25 -1.46 8.51 6.14
N PHE A 26 -0.77 7.39 5.96
CA PHE A 26 0.58 7.17 6.49
C PHE A 26 1.62 8.02 5.78
N LEU A 27 1.55 8.09 4.43
CA LEU A 27 2.46 8.93 3.64
C LEU A 27 2.33 10.41 4.03
N PHE A 28 1.12 10.88 4.31
CA PHE A 28 0.88 12.22 4.80
C PHE A 28 1.57 12.48 6.14
N LEU A 29 1.54 11.53 7.09
CA LEU A 29 2.20 11.69 8.39
C LEU A 29 3.72 11.81 8.27
N ILE A 30 4.34 11.06 7.36
CA ILE A 30 5.79 11.06 7.15
C ILE A 30 6.27 12.08 6.12
N ARG A 31 5.39 12.92 5.55
CA ARG A 31 5.68 13.83 4.41
C ARG A 31 6.81 14.84 4.65
N LYS A 32 7.24 15.03 5.90
CA LYS A 32 8.33 15.94 6.29
C LYS A 32 9.67 15.21 6.45
N ASP A 33 9.68 13.89 6.38
CA ASP A 33 10.87 13.04 6.39
C ASP A 33 11.06 12.48 4.97
N MET A 34 11.75 13.27 4.13
CA MET A 34 11.96 12.94 2.72
C MET A 34 12.64 11.58 2.51
N PRO A 35 13.67 11.18 3.28
CA PRO A 35 14.24 9.84 3.19
C PRO A 35 13.21 8.71 3.40
N LYS A 36 12.36 8.80 4.44
CA LYS A 36 11.32 7.79 4.67
C LYS A 36 10.25 7.82 3.58
N LEU A 37 9.80 9.01 3.18
CA LEU A 37 8.79 9.17 2.13
C LEU A 37 9.24 8.58 0.80
N ASN A 38 10.48 8.86 0.39
CA ASN A 38 11.05 8.34 -0.85
C ASN A 38 11.12 6.82 -0.81
N ARG A 39 11.63 6.26 0.30
CA ARG A 39 11.73 4.81 0.47
C ARG A 39 10.36 4.12 0.42
N CYS A 40 9.35 4.68 1.08
CA CYS A 40 7.99 4.14 1.03
C CYS A 40 7.41 4.21 -0.39
N THR A 41 7.62 5.32 -1.10
CA THR A 41 7.13 5.50 -2.48
C THR A 41 7.75 4.47 -3.43
N GLU A 42 9.07 4.26 -3.35
CA GLU A 42 9.77 3.23 -4.13
C GLU A 42 9.18 1.83 -3.88
N LEU A 43 9.04 1.44 -2.61
CA LEU A 43 8.53 0.12 -2.23
C LEU A 43 7.10 -0.12 -2.71
N LEU A 44 6.24 0.91 -2.63
CA LEU A 44 4.87 0.83 -3.12
C LEU A 44 4.81 0.71 -4.66
N SER A 45 5.68 1.44 -5.37
CA SER A 45 5.82 1.30 -6.84
C SER A 45 6.23 -0.11 -7.22
N MET A 46 7.28 -0.64 -6.58
CA MET A 46 7.75 -2.01 -6.80
C MET A 46 6.67 -3.04 -6.49
N GLN A 47 5.90 -2.85 -5.42
CA GLN A 47 4.78 -3.73 -5.08
C GLN A 47 3.73 -3.77 -6.19
N GLU A 48 3.39 -2.62 -6.77
CA GLU A 48 2.42 -2.54 -7.87
C GLU A 48 2.99 -3.18 -9.15
N GLU A 49 4.26 -2.95 -9.48
CA GLU A 49 4.94 -3.62 -10.59
C GLU A 49 4.90 -5.15 -10.43
N LEU A 50 5.23 -5.67 -9.25
CA LEU A 50 5.17 -7.10 -8.93
C LEU A 50 3.73 -7.64 -9.01
N LYS A 51 2.73 -6.85 -8.61
CA LYS A 51 1.32 -7.23 -8.71
C LYS A 51 0.87 -7.32 -10.16
N GLN A 52 1.29 -6.38 -11.01
CA GLN A 52 0.99 -6.42 -12.44
C GLN A 52 1.71 -7.58 -13.14
N ALA A 53 2.97 -7.84 -12.78
CA ALA A 53 3.70 -9.00 -13.28
C ALA A 53 3.01 -10.32 -12.93
N ARG A 54 2.50 -10.47 -11.69
CA ARG A 54 1.75 -11.68 -11.28
C ARG A 54 0.47 -11.91 -12.10
N LYS A 55 -0.28 -10.85 -12.41
CA LYS A 55 -1.49 -10.96 -13.25
C LYS A 55 -1.22 -11.56 -14.62
N ALA A 56 -0.04 -11.32 -15.20
CA ALA A 56 0.33 -11.90 -16.49
C ALA A 56 0.44 -13.43 -16.47
N PHE A 57 0.51 -14.03 -15.28
CA PHE A 57 0.60 -15.47 -15.06
C PHE A 57 -0.64 -16.06 -14.36
N GLU A 58 -1.67 -15.26 -14.08
CA GLU A 58 -2.98 -15.76 -13.64
C GLU A 58 -3.63 -16.44 -14.84
N VAL A 59 -3.25 -17.71 -15.09
CA VAL A 59 -3.92 -18.55 -16.08
C VAL A 59 -5.21 -19.03 -15.46
N ASP A 60 -6.31 -18.72 -16.13
CA ASP A 60 -7.64 -19.22 -15.81
C ASP A 60 -7.62 -20.75 -15.95
N GLU A 61 -7.54 -21.49 -14.84
CA GLU A 61 -7.49 -22.96 -14.84
C GLU A 61 -8.68 -23.56 -15.62
N GLU A 62 -9.83 -22.89 -15.62
CA GLU A 62 -10.99 -23.27 -16.42
C GLU A 62 -10.73 -23.20 -17.94
N LYS A 63 -9.94 -22.22 -18.42
CA LYS A 63 -9.60 -22.11 -19.85
C LYS A 63 -8.58 -23.16 -20.30
N LEU A 64 -7.67 -23.55 -19.41
CA LEU A 64 -6.72 -24.64 -19.67
C LEU A 64 -7.41 -26.01 -19.69
N ALA A 65 -8.42 -26.23 -18.84
CA ALA A 65 -9.16 -27.49 -18.78
C ALA A 65 -10.07 -27.74 -19.99
N THR A 66 -10.36 -26.71 -20.80
CA THR A 66 -11.16 -26.79 -22.03
C THR A 66 -10.33 -26.87 -23.33
N LEU A 67 -9.00 -26.87 -23.25
CA LEU A 67 -8.09 -27.17 -24.36
C LEU A 67 -7.70 -28.65 -24.35
#